data_AF-A0A183PK78-F1
#
_entry.id   AF-A0A183PK78-F1
#
_cell.length_a   1.000
_cell.length_b   1.000
_cell.length_c   1.000
_cell.angle_alpha   90.00
_cell.angle_beta   90.00
_cell.angle_gamma   90.00
#
_symmetry.space_group_name_H-M   'P 1'
#
loop_
_entity.id
_entity.type
_entity.pdbx_description
1 polymer ?
#
loop_
_entity_poly.entity_id
_entity_poly.type
_entity_poly.pdbx_seq_one_letter_code
_entity_poly.pdbx_strand_id
1 'polypeptide(L)'
;MVGRRSCGLSNYLYIGYLNNDIISLENEPRKVLIRVYGEVLRSCTDSIISDSVNFALLSEKRIGPKLHGVFPGGRIEEFIESRPLTTQELPLIIEVAARHMASFHKLSMPFSKTPSFIIRMFDKYLSQLTSTPEHLHRPSPNFSSNTLSELEAKGFSFANDGHILTEPSYEEARNMVYELSLIEEYNWIK
;
A
#
# COMPACT_ATOMS: atom_id res chain seq x y z
N MET A 1 1.24 16.27 17.13
CA MET A 1 -0.14 15.74 17.13
C MET A 1 -0.34 14.99 15.80
N VAL A 2 -1.13 13.91 15.76
CA VAL A 2 -1.17 12.99 14.61
C VAL A 2 -2.53 13.06 13.91
N GLY A 3 -2.55 13.36 12.61
CA GLY A 3 -3.75 13.33 11.78
C GLY A 3 -3.77 12.13 10.84
N ARG A 4 -4.89 11.40 10.77
CA ARG A 4 -5.10 10.27 9.84
C ARG A 4 -5.59 10.78 8.49
N ARG A 5 -5.01 10.26 7.40
CA ARG A 5 -5.66 10.24 6.08
C ARG A 5 -5.81 8.79 5.69
N SER A 6 -7.03 8.34 5.41
CA SER A 6 -7.27 6.99 4.93
C SER A 6 -6.81 6.86 3.48
N CYS A 7 -5.96 5.86 3.21
CA CYS A 7 -5.71 5.44 1.84
C CYS A 7 -5.22 3.99 1.82
N GLY A 8 -6.06 3.10 1.30
CA GLY A 8 -5.73 1.73 0.92
C GLY A 8 -5.82 0.70 2.06
N LEU A 9 -6.29 -0.49 1.71
CA LEU A 9 -6.45 -1.65 2.59
C LEU A 9 -5.13 -2.24 3.11
N SER A 10 -4.01 -1.80 2.52
CA SER A 10 -2.68 -2.37 2.74
C SER A 10 -1.82 -1.57 3.72
N ASN A 11 -2.20 -0.34 4.08
CA ASN A 11 -1.37 0.56 4.88
C ASN A 11 -2.19 1.51 5.76
N TYR A 12 -1.68 1.82 6.95
CA TYR A 12 -2.14 2.95 7.76
C TYR A 12 -1.22 4.15 7.56
N LEU A 13 -1.81 5.34 7.37
CA LEU A 13 -1.08 6.58 7.12
C LEU A 13 -1.33 7.61 8.20
N TYR A 14 -0.24 8.16 8.73
CA TYR A 14 -0.25 9.14 9.79
C TYR A 14 0.65 10.31 9.43
N ILE A 15 0.17 11.53 9.66
CA ILE A 15 0.99 12.73 9.47
C ILE A 15 1.58 13.11 10.82
N GLY A 16 2.91 13.09 10.92
CA GLY A 16 3.66 13.65 12.04
C GLY A 16 4.06 15.09 11.71
N TYR A 17 3.91 16.01 12.67
CA TYR A 17 4.40 17.38 12.53
C TYR A 17 4.93 17.93 13.85
N LEU A 18 5.92 18.80 13.73
CA LEU A 18 6.53 19.53 14.82
C LEU A 18 5.76 20.83 15.07
N ASN A 19 5.47 21.14 16.34
CA ASN A 19 4.80 22.38 16.71
C ASN A 19 5.68 23.59 16.36
N ASN A 20 5.04 24.69 15.98
CA ASN A 20 5.73 25.92 15.53
C ASN A 20 6.69 26.49 16.58
N ASP A 21 6.44 26.21 17.85
CA ASP A 21 7.24 26.71 18.98
C ASP A 21 8.55 25.92 19.20
N ILE A 22 8.75 24.82 18.46
CA ILE A 22 9.97 24.01 18.54
C ILE A 22 10.90 24.38 17.39
N ILE A 23 12.11 24.79 17.74
CA ILE A 23 13.20 25.09 16.80
C ILE A 23 13.68 23.78 16.19
N SER A 24 13.57 23.65 14.87
CA SER A 24 14.06 22.47 14.16
C SER A 24 15.58 22.50 14.04
N LEU A 25 16.24 21.36 14.29
CA LEU A 25 17.67 21.19 14.05
C LEU A 25 17.96 21.13 12.54
N GLU A 26 19.06 21.78 12.12
CA GLU A 26 19.60 22.04 10.77
C GLU A 26 18.90 21.43 9.53
N ASN A 27 18.53 20.14 9.51
CA ASN A 27 17.98 19.44 8.35
C ASN A 27 16.78 18.51 8.66
N GLU A 28 16.15 18.61 9.83
CA GLU A 28 15.01 17.75 10.17
C GLU A 28 13.69 18.24 9.55
N PRO A 29 12.89 17.34 8.95
CA PRO A 29 11.60 17.70 8.37
C PRO A 29 10.60 18.05 9.47
N ARG A 30 9.96 19.23 9.37
CA ARG A 30 8.89 19.64 10.30
C ARG A 30 7.60 18.84 10.12
N LYS A 31 7.43 18.17 8.98
CA LYS A 31 6.26 17.37 8.64
C LYS A 31 6.70 16.12 7.89
N VAL A 32 6.21 14.97 8.33
CA VAL A 32 6.53 13.66 7.75
C VAL A 32 5.27 12.82 7.61
N LEU A 33 5.31 11.87 6.69
CA LEU A 33 4.31 10.84 6.54
C LEU A 33 4.84 9.54 7.14
N ILE A 34 4.14 9.00 8.12
CA ILE A 34 4.44 7.71 8.73
C ILE A 34 3.49 6.70 8.08
N ARG A 35 4.07 5.70 7.43
CA ARG A 35 3.35 4.59 6.82
C ARG A 35 3.59 3.34 7.62
N VAL A 36 2.52 2.79 8.18
CA VAL A 36 2.54 1.51 8.90
C VAL A 36 1.94 0.45 7.99
N TYR A 37 2.69 -0.62 7.74
CA TYR A 37 2.25 -1.73 6.91
C TYR A 37 1.07 -2.44 7.58
N GLY A 38 -0.01 -2.59 6.83
CA GLY A 38 -1.15 -3.40 7.22
C GLY A 38 -0.80 -4.89 7.24
N GLU A 39 -1.66 -5.68 7.88
CA GLU A 39 -1.39 -7.07 8.18
C GLU A 39 -1.21 -7.96 6.92
N VAL A 40 -1.80 -7.56 5.79
CA VAL A 40 -1.63 -8.23 4.48
C VAL A 40 -0.18 -8.17 3.97
N LEU A 41 0.54 -7.07 4.22
CA LEU A 41 1.96 -6.98 3.88
C LEU A 41 2.82 -7.71 4.93
N ARG A 42 2.40 -7.67 6.20
CA ARG A 42 3.14 -8.29 7.31
C ARG A 42 3.21 -9.81 7.22
N SER A 43 2.20 -10.44 6.63
CA SER A 43 2.15 -11.90 6.44
C SER A 43 3.12 -12.43 5.37
N CYS A 44 3.80 -11.56 4.62
CA CYS A 44 4.76 -11.98 3.59
C CYS A 44 6.07 -11.18 3.72
N THR A 45 7.01 -11.70 4.51
CA THR A 45 8.32 -11.08 4.79
C THR A 45 9.09 -10.68 3.54
N ASP A 46 9.06 -11.53 2.51
CA ASP A 46 9.74 -11.28 1.24
C ASP A 46 9.18 -10.04 0.51
N SER A 47 7.87 -9.80 0.63
CA SER A 47 7.24 -8.61 0.07
C SER A 47 7.65 -7.33 0.79
N ILE A 48 7.79 -7.36 2.12
CA ILE A 48 8.23 -6.20 2.92
C ILE A 48 9.66 -5.80 2.56
N ILE A 49 10.55 -6.79 2.42
CA ILE A 49 11.95 -6.55 2.05
C ILE A 49 12.02 -5.97 0.63
N SER A 50 11.35 -6.61 -0.33
CA SER A 50 11.28 -6.14 -1.72
C SER A 50 10.74 -4.72 -1.80
N ASP A 51 9.63 -4.42 -1.12
CA ASP A 51 9.02 -3.10 -1.12
C ASP A 51 9.90 -2.04 -0.47
N SER A 52 10.62 -2.38 0.59
CA SER A 52 11.57 -1.46 1.24
C SER A 52 12.75 -1.13 0.33
N VAL A 53 13.29 -2.12 -0.38
CA VAL A 53 14.37 -1.91 -1.37
C VAL A 53 13.86 -1.08 -2.55
N ASN A 54 12.67 -1.41 -3.08
CA ASN A 54 12.03 -0.67 -4.18
C ASN A 54 11.82 0.80 -3.80
N PHE A 55 11.28 1.04 -2.60
CA PHE A 55 11.00 2.39 -2.12
C PHE A 55 12.28 3.19 -1.92
N ALA A 56 13.29 2.63 -1.25
CA ALA A 56 14.57 3.29 -1.03
C ALA A 56 15.22 3.69 -2.36
N LEU A 57 15.20 2.81 -3.36
CA LEU A 57 15.78 3.09 -4.67
C LEU A 57 15.02 4.18 -5.45
N LEU A 58 13.69 4.16 -5.41
CA LEU A 58 12.87 5.22 -6.03
C LEU A 58 13.06 6.57 -5.33
N SER A 59 13.29 6.55 -4.02
CA SER A 59 13.60 7.73 -3.22
C SER A 59 14.96 8.33 -3.62
N GLU A 60 16.00 7.51 -3.71
CA GLU A 60 17.34 7.93 -4.14
C GLU A 60 17.34 8.50 -5.57
N LYS A 61 16.53 7.94 -6.47
CA LYS A 61 16.35 8.45 -7.83
C LYS A 61 15.46 9.71 -7.90
N ARG A 62 14.90 10.19 -6.78
CA ARG A 62 13.97 11.34 -6.69
C ARG A 62 12.69 11.18 -7.52
N ILE A 63 12.17 9.95 -7.56
CA ILE A 63 10.96 9.58 -8.31
C ILE A 63 9.78 9.35 -7.37
N GLY A 64 10.07 9.02 -6.11
CA GLY A 64 9.10 9.00 -5.02
C GLY A 64 9.48 9.98 -3.91
N PRO A 65 8.68 10.00 -2.83
CA PRO A 65 8.98 10.78 -1.64
C PRO A 65 10.35 10.41 -1.04
N LYS A 66 11.02 11.36 -0.39
CA LYS A 66 12.25 11.08 0.36
C LYS A 66 11.99 10.06 1.49
N LEU A 67 12.85 9.07 1.63
CA LEU A 67 12.84 8.12 2.74
C LEU A 67 13.62 8.73 3.91
N HIS A 68 12.95 8.92 5.05
CA HIS A 68 13.59 9.42 6.27
C HIS A 68 14.01 8.30 7.22
N GLY A 69 13.32 7.16 7.21
CA GLY A 69 13.68 6.01 8.03
C GLY A 69 12.78 4.80 7.82
N VAL A 70 13.25 3.64 8.23
CA VAL A 70 12.52 2.36 8.20
C VAL A 70 12.52 1.78 9.60
N PHE A 71 11.41 1.16 10.00
CA PHE A 71 11.27 0.50 11.29
C PHE A 71 10.46 -0.80 11.13
N PRO A 72 10.49 -1.72 12.11
CA PRO A 72 9.68 -2.93 12.05
C PRO A 72 8.19 -2.60 11.88
N GLY A 73 7.61 -3.00 10.75
CA GLY A 73 6.20 -2.74 10.44
C GLY A 73 5.91 -1.41 9.75
N GLY A 74 6.91 -0.64 9.29
CA GLY A 74 6.62 0.58 8.54
C GLY A 74 7.83 1.41 8.12
N ARG A 75 7.55 2.64 7.68
CA ARG A 75 8.56 3.61 7.26
C ARG A 75 8.09 5.06 7.49
N ILE A 76 9.05 5.96 7.53
CA ILE A 76 8.86 7.41 7.60
C ILE A 76 9.32 7.98 6.26
N GLU A 77 8.39 8.62 5.55
CA GLU A 77 8.59 9.20 4.23
C GLU A 77 8.27 10.71 4.25
N GLU A 78 8.77 11.44 3.27
CA GLU A 78 8.47 12.85 3.05
C GLU A 78 6.95 13.05 2.91
N PHE A 79 6.43 14.06 3.60
CA PHE A 79 5.04 14.47 3.40
C PHE A 79 4.94 15.37 2.16
N ILE A 80 4.23 14.89 1.13
CA ILE A 80 3.89 15.70 -0.04
C ILE A 80 2.52 16.32 0.16
N GLU A 81 2.44 17.64 0.09
CA GLU A 81 1.18 18.37 0.17
C GLU A 81 0.41 18.25 -1.16
N SER A 82 -0.42 17.22 -1.24
CA SER A 82 -1.23 16.93 -2.42
C SER A 82 -2.57 16.29 -2.05
N ARG A 83 -3.39 16.08 -3.08
CA ARG A 83 -4.58 15.23 -3.06
C ARG A 83 -4.48 14.19 -4.18
N PRO A 84 -5.04 12.99 -4.01
CA PRO A 84 -5.20 12.07 -5.13
C PRO A 84 -6.15 12.65 -6.18
N LEU A 85 -5.98 12.19 -7.42
CA LEU A 85 -6.90 12.47 -8.52
C LEU A 85 -8.17 11.63 -8.35
N THR A 86 -9.30 12.17 -8.79
CA THR A 86 -10.53 11.39 -8.95
C THR A 86 -10.57 10.72 -10.31
N THR A 87 -11.40 9.68 -10.46
CA THR A 87 -11.59 8.99 -11.75
C THR A 87 -12.08 9.95 -12.84
N GLN A 88 -12.92 10.93 -12.50
CA GLN A 88 -13.44 11.91 -13.46
C GLN A 88 -12.36 12.90 -13.93
N GLU A 89 -11.29 13.11 -13.15
CA GLU A 89 -10.20 14.03 -13.50
C GLU A 89 -9.15 13.38 -14.40
N LEU A 90 -9.02 12.04 -14.39
CA LEU A 90 -7.99 11.33 -15.13
C LEU A 90 -7.96 11.66 -16.64
N PRO A 91 -9.10 11.74 -17.37
CA PRO A 91 -9.09 12.10 -18.78
C PRO A 91 -8.53 13.51 -19.05
N LEU A 92 -8.70 14.45 -18.11
CA LEU A 92 -8.26 15.83 -18.25
C LEU A 92 -6.73 15.97 -18.13
N ILE A 93 -6.07 15.01 -17.50
CA ILE A 93 -4.62 15.03 -17.23
C ILE A 93 -3.87 13.87 -17.90
N ILE A 94 -4.53 13.10 -18.76
CA ILE A 94 -4.01 11.84 -19.29
C ILE A 94 -2.66 11.99 -20.00
N GLU A 95 -2.45 13.12 -20.70
CA GLU A 95 -1.17 13.42 -21.36
C GLU A 95 -0.02 13.61 -20.36
N VAL A 96 -0.31 14.19 -19.20
CA VAL A 96 0.66 14.35 -18.10
C VAL A 96 0.95 12.98 -17.50
N ALA A 97 -0.09 12.19 -17.19
CA ALA A 97 0.05 10.83 -16.68
C ALA A 97 0.88 9.94 -17.64
N ALA A 98 0.61 10.00 -18.95
CA ALA A 98 1.35 9.26 -19.97
C ALA A 98 2.84 9.62 -20.00
N ARG A 99 3.18 10.91 -19.87
CA ARG A 99 4.59 11.35 -19.78
C ARG A 99 5.28 10.83 -18.53
N HIS A 100 4.62 10.87 -17.38
CA HIS A 100 5.15 10.29 -16.14
C HIS A 100 5.34 8.77 -16.25
N MET A 101 4.37 8.05 -16.81
CA MET A 101 4.49 6.61 -17.07
C MET A 101 5.64 6.29 -18.02
N ALA A 102 5.80 7.04 -19.11
CA ALA A 102 6.91 6.86 -20.05
C ALA A 102 8.27 7.12 -19.40
N SER A 103 8.37 8.11 -18.51
CA SER A 103 9.58 8.35 -17.72
C SER A 103 9.87 7.19 -16.76
N PHE A 104 8.84 6.69 -16.08
CA PHE A 104 8.95 5.56 -15.15
C PHE A 104 9.39 4.26 -15.86
N HIS A 105 8.86 3.99 -17.06
CA HIS A 105 9.25 2.82 -17.85
C HIS A 105 10.70 2.87 -18.37
N LYS A 106 11.33 4.06 -18.42
CA LYS A 106 12.73 4.22 -18.82
C LYS A 106 13.72 4.00 -17.69
N LEU A 107 13.26 3.74 -16.46
CA LEU A 107 14.14 3.59 -15.31
C LEU A 107 15.01 2.34 -15.40
N SER A 108 16.32 2.55 -15.37
CA SER A 108 17.26 1.48 -15.12
C SER A 108 17.28 1.13 -13.63
N MET A 109 16.59 0.04 -13.30
CA MET A 109 16.47 -0.51 -11.95
C MET A 109 17.18 -1.86 -11.84
N PRO A 110 17.84 -2.18 -10.70
CA PRO A 110 18.59 -3.41 -10.45
C PRO A 110 17.65 -4.56 -10.04
N PHE A 111 16.64 -4.84 -10.86
CA PHE A 111 15.69 -5.93 -10.65
C PHE A 111 15.75 -6.92 -11.80
N SER A 112 15.23 -8.12 -11.56
CA SER A 112 15.03 -9.10 -12.64
C SER A 112 14.23 -8.45 -13.78
N LYS A 113 14.74 -8.61 -15.00
CA LYS A 113 14.07 -8.14 -16.23
C LYS A 113 13.18 -9.21 -16.85
N THR A 114 13.15 -10.40 -16.26
CA THR A 114 12.22 -11.46 -16.65
C THR A 114 10.81 -11.05 -16.24
N PRO A 115 9.84 -10.97 -17.18
CA PRO A 115 8.48 -10.48 -16.93
C PRO A 115 7.60 -11.54 -16.23
N SER A 116 8.06 -12.10 -15.12
CA SER A 116 7.36 -13.18 -14.39
C SER A 116 6.46 -12.68 -13.27
N PHE A 117 6.49 -11.38 -12.93
CA PHE A 117 5.81 -10.85 -11.73
C PHE A 117 4.29 -11.11 -11.75
N ILE A 118 3.62 -10.73 -12.84
CA ILE A 118 2.16 -10.86 -12.97
C ILE A 118 1.74 -12.33 -12.95
N ILE A 119 2.46 -13.20 -13.68
CA ILE A 119 2.20 -14.65 -13.71
C ILE A 119 2.37 -15.25 -12.31
N ARG A 120 3.49 -14.97 -11.62
CA ARG A 120 3.69 -15.45 -10.24
C ARG A 120 2.64 -14.93 -9.26
N MET A 121 2.15 -13.71 -9.46
CA MET A 121 1.08 -13.12 -8.66
C MET A 121 -0.24 -13.85 -8.90
N PHE A 122 -0.59 -14.14 -10.15
CA PHE A 122 -1.77 -14.95 -10.48
C PHE A 122 -1.67 -16.37 -9.92
N ASP A 123 -0.55 -17.06 -10.13
CA ASP A 123 -0.30 -18.40 -9.56
C ASP A 123 -0.56 -18.38 -8.04
N LYS A 124 -0.02 -17.38 -7.33
CA LYS A 124 -0.20 -17.22 -5.88
C LYS A 124 -1.66 -17.02 -5.49
N TYR A 125 -2.35 -16.07 -6.11
CA TYR A 125 -3.73 -15.74 -5.74
C TYR A 125 -4.73 -16.83 -6.13
N LEU A 126 -4.57 -17.46 -7.30
CA LEU A 126 -5.39 -18.62 -7.69
C LEU A 126 -5.16 -19.80 -6.77
N SER A 127 -3.92 -20.09 -6.38
CA SER A 127 -3.63 -21.15 -5.41
C SER A 127 -4.30 -20.88 -4.07
N GLN A 128 -4.30 -19.63 -3.61
CA GLN A 128 -4.99 -19.22 -2.38
C GLN A 128 -6.50 -19.45 -2.45
N LEU A 129 -7.15 -19.09 -3.56
CA LEU A 129 -8.61 -19.22 -3.72
C LEU A 129 -9.09 -20.65 -3.99
N THR A 130 -8.19 -21.53 -4.47
CA THR A 130 -8.51 -22.92 -4.83
C THR A 130 -8.07 -23.95 -3.78
N SER A 131 -7.15 -23.61 -2.87
CA SER A 131 -6.70 -24.49 -1.79
C SER A 131 -7.59 -24.40 -0.54
N THR A 132 -7.66 -25.46 0.27
CA THR A 132 -8.44 -25.49 1.53
C THR A 132 -7.94 -24.39 2.50
N PRO A 133 -8.84 -23.63 3.13
CA PRO A 133 -8.51 -22.32 3.69
C PRO A 133 -7.99 -22.45 5.12
N GLU A 134 -6.72 -22.11 5.36
CA GLU A 134 -6.31 -21.78 6.74
C GLU A 134 -5.98 -20.30 6.95
N HIS A 135 -5.68 -19.50 5.91
CA HIS A 135 -5.14 -18.14 6.14
C HIS A 135 -5.53 -17.05 5.13
N LEU A 136 -6.80 -16.95 4.73
CA LEU A 136 -7.25 -15.89 3.80
C LEU A 136 -8.17 -14.82 4.40
N HIS A 137 -8.40 -14.83 5.70
CA HIS A 137 -8.98 -13.66 6.35
C HIS A 137 -7.96 -12.53 6.44
N ARG A 138 -8.42 -11.30 6.15
CA ARG A 138 -7.74 -10.09 6.64
C ARG A 138 -7.62 -10.26 8.16
N PRO A 139 -6.43 -10.47 8.71
CA PRO A 139 -6.33 -10.60 10.15
C PRO A 139 -6.62 -9.23 10.74
N SER A 140 -7.40 -9.20 11.82
CA SER A 140 -7.66 -7.97 12.59
C SER A 140 -6.31 -7.33 12.93
N PRO A 141 -6.17 -5.99 12.85
CA PRO A 141 -4.90 -5.35 13.17
C PRO A 141 -4.47 -5.77 14.58
N ASN A 142 -3.27 -6.35 14.69
CA ASN A 142 -2.73 -6.88 15.95
C ASN A 142 -2.19 -5.72 16.83
N PHE A 143 -3.10 -4.84 17.22
CA PHE A 143 -2.88 -3.84 18.25
C PHE A 143 -3.29 -4.45 19.59
N SER A 144 -2.56 -4.12 20.67
CA SER A 144 -3.02 -4.50 22.01
C SER A 144 -4.41 -3.91 22.26
N SER A 145 -5.25 -4.59 23.03
CA SER A 145 -6.58 -4.10 23.41
C SER A 145 -6.53 -2.67 23.96
N ASN A 146 -5.49 -2.37 24.75
CA ASN A 146 -5.27 -1.04 25.32
C ASN A 146 -4.97 0.00 24.24
N THR A 147 -4.16 -0.35 23.24
CA THR A 147 -3.86 0.52 22.10
C THR A 147 -5.11 0.78 21.26
N LEU A 148 -5.95 -0.24 21.02
CA LEU A 148 -7.21 -0.08 20.30
C LEU A 148 -8.18 0.86 21.04
N SER A 149 -8.39 0.64 22.34
CA SER A 149 -9.29 1.46 23.15
C SER A 149 -8.80 2.91 23.30
N GLU A 150 -7.48 3.13 23.43
CA GLU A 150 -6.92 4.49 23.44
C GLU A 150 -7.09 5.21 22.10
N LEU A 151 -6.98 4.48 20.98
CA LEU A 151 -7.21 5.02 19.65
C LEU A 151 -8.71 5.31 19.46
N GLU A 152 -9.61 4.40 19.82
CA GLU A 152 -11.06 4.63 19.74
C GLU A 152 -11.49 5.83 20.61
N ALA A 153 -10.97 5.95 21.83
CA ALA A 153 -11.22 7.08 22.72
C ALA A 153 -10.69 8.42 22.18
N LYS A 154 -9.67 8.39 21.32
CA LYS A 154 -9.14 9.57 20.61
C LYS A 154 -9.86 9.84 19.27
N GLY A 155 -10.97 9.14 19.00
CA GLY A 155 -11.81 9.33 17.82
C GLY A 155 -11.33 8.59 16.57
N PHE A 156 -10.47 7.58 16.71
CA PHE A 156 -10.04 6.74 15.58
C PHE A 156 -11.10 5.65 15.31
N SER A 157 -11.72 5.68 14.12
CA SER A 157 -12.60 4.61 13.62
C SER A 157 -11.82 3.65 12.72
N PHE A 158 -11.91 2.35 12.94
CA PHE A 158 -11.30 1.33 12.06
C PHE A 158 -12.24 0.87 10.93
N ALA A 159 -13.44 1.43 10.84
CA ALA A 159 -14.36 1.15 9.74
C ALA A 159 -13.92 1.87 8.45
N ASN A 160 -14.11 1.18 7.31
CA ASN A 160 -13.84 1.65 5.96
C ASN A 160 -14.31 3.10 5.75
N ASP A 161 -13.42 3.95 5.27
CA ASP A 161 -13.58 5.40 5.22
C ASP A 161 -14.51 5.88 4.09
N GLY A 162 -15.77 5.45 4.10
CA GLY A 162 -16.85 6.00 3.26
C GLY A 162 -16.77 5.69 1.75
N HIS A 163 -15.66 5.15 1.25
CA HIS A 163 -15.61 4.50 -0.05
C HIS A 163 -16.23 3.10 0.08
N ILE A 164 -17.51 2.96 -0.30
CA ILE A 164 -18.19 1.67 -0.41
C ILE A 164 -17.66 0.95 -1.67
N LEU A 165 -16.42 0.46 -1.60
CA LEU A 165 -16.08 -0.77 -2.28
C LEU A 165 -16.38 -1.86 -1.26
N THR A 166 -17.58 -2.43 -1.32
CA THR A 166 -17.89 -3.65 -0.57
C THR A 166 -16.96 -4.73 -1.10
N GLU A 167 -15.91 -5.04 -0.34
CA GLU A 167 -15.02 -6.15 -0.67
C GLU A 167 -15.84 -7.44 -0.68
N PRO A 168 -15.77 -8.26 -1.75
CA PRO A 168 -16.43 -9.54 -1.76
C PRO A 168 -15.86 -10.40 -0.62
N SER A 169 -16.74 -11.13 0.06
CA SER A 169 -16.34 -12.18 0.99
C SER A 169 -15.46 -13.22 0.29
N TYR A 170 -14.70 -14.00 1.05
CA TYR A 170 -13.89 -15.09 0.49
C TYR A 170 -14.72 -16.03 -0.39
N GLU A 171 -15.92 -16.38 0.07
CA GLU A 171 -16.80 -17.28 -0.67
C GLU A 171 -17.33 -16.63 -1.96
N GLU A 172 -17.66 -15.35 -1.93
CA GLU A 172 -18.04 -14.60 -3.14
C GLU A 172 -16.87 -14.53 -4.13
N ALA A 173 -15.66 -14.19 -3.68
CA ALA A 173 -14.48 -14.14 -4.53
C ALA A 173 -14.13 -15.51 -5.11
N ARG A 174 -14.24 -16.57 -4.31
CA ARG A 174 -14.01 -17.95 -4.74
C ARG A 174 -15.05 -18.39 -5.76
N ASN A 175 -16.34 -18.11 -5.52
CA ASN A 175 -17.40 -18.41 -6.47
C ASN A 175 -17.19 -17.69 -7.79
N MET A 176 -16.82 -16.40 -7.76
CA MET A 176 -16.48 -15.65 -8.98
C MET A 176 -15.35 -16.29 -9.79
N VAL A 177 -14.31 -16.81 -9.15
CA VAL A 177 -13.20 -17.50 -9.85
C VAL A 177 -13.71 -18.71 -10.64
N TYR A 178 -14.63 -19.48 -10.08
CA TYR A 178 -15.21 -20.63 -10.75
C TYR A 178 -16.26 -20.23 -11.79
N GLU A 179 -17.15 -19.28 -11.48
CA GLU A 179 -18.22 -18.82 -12.40
C GLU A 179 -17.64 -18.17 -13.66
N LEU A 180 -16.59 -17.37 -13.52
CA LEU A 180 -15.93 -16.70 -14.63
C LEU A 180 -14.86 -17.57 -15.31
N SER A 181 -14.69 -18.83 -14.88
CA SER A 181 -13.70 -19.76 -15.43
C SER A 181 -12.27 -19.21 -15.46
N LEU A 182 -11.91 -18.35 -14.50
CA LEU A 182 -10.64 -17.61 -14.49
C LEU A 182 -9.41 -18.53 -14.42
N ILE A 183 -9.57 -19.73 -13.87
CA ILE A 183 -8.51 -20.76 -13.81
C ILE A 183 -8.16 -21.22 -15.23
N GLU A 184 -9.17 -21.47 -16.06
CA GLU A 184 -9.01 -21.96 -17.43
C GLU A 184 -8.43 -20.86 -18.32
N GLU A 185 -8.96 -19.63 -18.20
CA GLU A 185 -8.42 -18.47 -18.90
C GLU A 185 -6.94 -18.22 -18.55
N TYR A 186 -6.59 -18.28 -17.26
CA TYR A 186 -5.21 -18.09 -16.83
C TYR A 186 -4.28 -19.20 -17.35
N ASN A 187 -4.71 -20.45 -17.34
CA ASN A 187 -3.95 -21.56 -17.92
C ASN A 187 -3.75 -21.42 -19.45
N TRP A 188 -4.68 -20.76 -20.15
CA TRP A 188 -4.51 -20.45 -21.57
C TRP A 188 -3.50 -19.32 -21.83
N ILE A 189 -3.40 -18.33 -20.92
CA ILE A 189 -2.48 -17.19 -21.02
C ILE A 189 -1.03 -17.57 -20.72
N LYS A 190 -0.82 -18.58 -19.87
CA LYS A 190 0.49 -19.04 -19.39
C LYS A 190 1.29 -19.78 -20.47
#